data_AF-A0A1A6FPV1-F1
#
_entry.id   AF-A0A1A6FPV1-F1
#
_cell.length_a   1.000
_cell.length_b   1.000
_cell.length_c   1.000
_cell.angle_alpha   90.00
_cell.angle_beta   90.00
_cell.angle_gamma   90.00
#
_symmetry.space_group_name_H-M   'P 1'
#
loop_
_entity.id
_entity.type
_entity.pdbx_description
1 polymer ?
#
loop_
_entity_poly.entity_id
_entity_poly.type
_entity_poly.pdbx_seq_one_letter_code
_entity_poly.pdbx_strand_id
1 'polypeptide(L)'
;MSLLPTAPVRIDADLYDDLANPARQSLYPRDSRGFIRIDISLRAYWHTLFDTCPRLLELSGPSGGAIFLPFMAWARENNLAFDWSFFLWVYVWLQQSEFRERLDEDQLLPVMTASATRWLMIDRDIDACQIVLGSRSLAGAAVVGAKIDSIHCRLEQVQQVEFEKPLPLPDGEFGYFLTPGFEIDHFPGWRPLPR
;
A
#
# COMPACT_ATOMS: atom_id res chain seq x y z
N MET A 1 -37.13 -27.68 4.29
CA MET A 1 -35.89 -27.07 4.83
C MET A 1 -34.73 -27.56 3.99
N SER A 2 -34.28 -26.75 3.03
CA SER A 2 -33.07 -27.04 2.26
C SER A 2 -31.88 -26.55 3.08
N LEU A 3 -31.04 -27.47 3.56
CA LEU A 3 -29.76 -27.13 4.16
C LEU A 3 -28.91 -26.57 3.03
N LEU A 4 -28.58 -25.27 3.09
CA LEU A 4 -27.55 -24.71 2.23
C LEU A 4 -26.29 -25.56 2.39
N PRO A 5 -25.59 -25.93 1.30
CA PRO A 5 -24.35 -26.67 1.42
C PRO A 5 -23.39 -25.86 2.30
N THR A 6 -22.86 -26.48 3.36
CA THR A 6 -21.74 -25.91 4.11
C THR A 6 -20.64 -25.58 3.11
N ALA A 7 -20.33 -24.29 2.94
CA ALA A 7 -19.20 -23.85 2.14
C ALA A 7 -17.98 -24.70 2.56
N PRO A 8 -17.18 -25.22 1.61
CA PRO A 8 -16.08 -26.10 1.94
C PRO A 8 -15.17 -25.45 2.98
N VAL A 9 -14.73 -26.23 3.96
CA VAL A 9 -13.78 -25.76 4.99
C VAL A 9 -12.48 -25.42 4.27
N ARG A 10 -12.33 -24.16 3.88
CA ARG A 10 -11.10 -23.64 3.26
C ARG A 10 -9.96 -23.75 4.27
N ILE A 11 -8.83 -24.30 3.84
CA ILE A 11 -7.60 -24.28 4.62
C ILE A 11 -6.95 -22.90 4.50
N ASP A 12 -6.02 -22.56 5.41
CA ASP A 12 -5.39 -21.24 5.42
C ASP A 12 -4.72 -20.90 4.06
N ALA A 13 -4.21 -21.90 3.34
CA ALA A 13 -3.63 -21.72 2.00
C ALA A 13 -4.65 -21.26 0.95
N ASP A 14 -5.92 -21.70 1.04
CA ASP A 14 -6.98 -21.32 0.10
C ASP A 14 -7.42 -19.86 0.29
N LEU A 15 -7.03 -19.24 1.41
CA LEU A 15 -7.39 -17.86 1.73
C LEU A 15 -6.35 -16.86 1.24
N TYR A 16 -5.22 -17.30 0.69
CA TYR A 16 -4.08 -16.42 0.39
C TYR A 16 -4.48 -15.16 -0.40
N ASP A 17 -5.23 -15.33 -1.49
CA ASP A 17 -5.71 -14.23 -2.32
C ASP A 17 -6.76 -13.34 -1.62
N ASP A 18 -7.43 -13.87 -0.60
CA ASP A 18 -8.46 -13.17 0.16
C ASP A 18 -7.88 -12.40 1.36
N LEU A 19 -6.70 -12.77 1.87
CA LEU A 19 -6.10 -12.17 3.08
C LEU A 19 -5.75 -10.68 2.92
N ALA A 20 -5.52 -10.23 1.70
CA ALA A 20 -5.17 -8.85 1.38
C ALA A 20 -6.36 -8.06 0.81
N ASN A 21 -7.54 -8.67 0.62
CA ASN A 21 -8.65 -8.01 -0.05
C ASN A 21 -9.83 -7.75 0.91
N PRO A 22 -10.06 -6.49 1.33
CA PRO A 22 -11.20 -6.09 2.16
C PRO A 22 -12.56 -6.59 1.68
N ALA A 23 -12.79 -6.68 0.36
CA ALA A 23 -14.09 -7.05 -0.19
C ALA A 23 -14.39 -8.55 0.03
N ARG A 24 -13.33 -9.37 0.06
CA ARG A 24 -13.43 -10.83 0.23
C ARG A 24 -13.90 -11.23 1.62
N GLN A 25 -13.69 -10.40 2.64
CA GLN A 25 -14.14 -10.69 4.02
C GLN A 25 -15.65 -10.99 4.09
N SER A 26 -16.47 -10.27 3.32
CA SER A 26 -17.92 -10.43 3.31
C SER A 26 -18.43 -11.74 2.72
N LEU A 27 -17.57 -12.49 2.01
CA LEU A 27 -17.89 -13.80 1.43
C LEU A 27 -17.93 -14.92 2.48
N TYR A 28 -17.50 -14.63 3.71
CA TYR A 28 -17.38 -15.60 4.79
C TYR A 28 -18.37 -15.28 5.92
N PRO A 29 -19.07 -16.28 6.49
CA PRO A 29 -19.86 -16.09 7.70
C PRO A 29 -19.02 -15.54 8.85
N ARG A 30 -19.57 -14.62 9.65
CA ARG A 30 -18.83 -13.91 10.73
C ARG A 30 -18.22 -14.83 11.78
N ASP A 31 -18.84 -15.97 12.03
CA ASP A 31 -18.41 -17.01 12.97
C ASP A 31 -17.45 -18.04 12.34
N SER A 32 -17.15 -17.92 11.04
CA SER A 32 -16.26 -18.83 10.34
C SER A 32 -14.78 -18.51 10.59
N ARG A 33 -13.94 -19.55 10.53
CA ARG A 33 -12.48 -19.40 10.58
C ARG A 33 -11.94 -18.50 9.47
N GLY A 34 -12.51 -18.58 8.27
CA GLY A 34 -12.10 -17.76 7.12
C GLY A 34 -12.32 -16.27 7.38
N PHE A 35 -13.48 -15.90 7.91
CA PHE A 35 -13.76 -14.52 8.31
C PHE A 35 -12.73 -14.03 9.33
N ILE A 36 -12.48 -14.80 10.39
CA ILE A 36 -11.52 -14.44 11.45
C ILE A 36 -10.10 -14.29 10.88
N ARG A 37 -9.67 -15.18 9.98
CA ARG A 37 -8.33 -15.12 9.35
C ARG A 37 -8.13 -13.86 8.52
N ILE A 38 -9.09 -13.54 7.65
CA ILE A 38 -9.04 -12.34 6.83
C ILE A 38 -9.06 -11.09 7.72
N ASP A 39 -9.93 -11.07 8.73
CA ASP A 39 -10.05 -9.96 9.69
C ASP A 39 -8.75 -9.71 10.48
N ILE A 40 -8.07 -10.78 10.91
CA ILE A 40 -6.74 -10.70 11.53
C ILE A 40 -5.70 -10.12 10.55
N SER A 41 -5.67 -10.61 9.30
CA SER A 41 -4.73 -10.10 8.29
C SER A 41 -4.92 -8.60 8.04
N LEU A 42 -6.16 -8.17 7.82
CA LEU A 42 -6.48 -6.76 7.54
C LEU A 42 -6.12 -5.85 8.72
N ARG A 43 -6.29 -6.32 9.97
CA ARG A 43 -5.78 -5.61 11.15
C ARG A 43 -4.26 -5.59 11.22
N ALA A 44 -3.56 -6.62 10.76
CA ALA A 44 -2.10 -6.61 10.72
C ALA A 44 -1.58 -5.49 9.80
N TYR A 45 -2.16 -5.33 8.61
CA TYR A 45 -1.85 -4.18 7.74
C TYR A 45 -2.06 -2.85 8.44
N TRP A 46 -3.16 -2.73 9.18
CA TRP A 46 -3.49 -1.53 9.93
C TRP A 46 -2.48 -1.22 11.05
N HIS A 47 -2.00 -2.25 11.77
CA HIS A 47 -0.92 -2.07 12.75
C HIS A 47 0.39 -1.67 12.07
N THR A 48 0.75 -2.34 10.96
CA THR A 48 1.95 -2.00 10.19
C THR A 48 1.93 -0.56 9.66
N LEU A 49 0.75 -0.01 9.31
CA LEU A 49 0.59 1.40 8.95
C LEU A 49 1.14 2.31 10.05
N PHE A 50 0.72 2.12 11.29
CA PHE A 50 1.13 2.99 12.39
C PHE A 50 2.52 2.69 12.92
N ASP A 51 2.98 1.45 12.85
CA ASP A 51 4.36 1.11 13.20
C ASP A 51 5.35 1.79 12.23
N THR A 52 4.97 1.92 10.96
CA THR A 52 5.82 2.54 9.92
C THR A 52 5.61 4.06 9.82
N CYS A 53 4.37 4.52 9.98
CA CYS A 53 3.97 5.93 9.87
C CYS A 53 3.30 6.41 11.17
N PRO A 54 4.04 6.50 12.30
CA PRO A 54 3.46 6.74 13.62
C PRO A 54 2.74 8.08 13.76
N ARG A 55 3.14 9.10 12.99
CA ARG A 55 2.44 10.41 12.99
C ARG A 55 0.99 10.32 12.51
N LEU A 56 0.62 9.32 11.72
CA LEU A 56 -0.78 9.10 11.35
C LEU A 56 -1.64 8.70 12.55
N LEU A 57 -1.04 8.18 13.63
CA LEU A 57 -1.76 7.82 14.85
C LEU A 57 -2.40 9.06 15.50
N GLU A 58 -1.75 10.22 15.38
CA GLU A 58 -2.27 11.51 15.86
C GLU A 58 -3.62 11.86 15.21
N LEU A 59 -3.84 11.42 13.96
CA LEU A 59 -5.10 11.60 13.23
C LEU A 59 -6.22 10.73 13.81
N SER A 60 -5.87 9.50 14.20
CA SER A 60 -6.81 8.41 14.49
C SER A 60 -7.50 8.47 15.85
N GLY A 61 -7.02 9.34 16.74
CA GLY A 61 -7.51 9.44 18.12
C GLY A 61 -7.20 8.19 18.97
N PRO A 62 -7.65 8.13 20.24
CA PRO A 62 -7.23 7.11 21.20
C PRO A 62 -7.68 5.68 20.86
N SER A 63 -8.67 5.50 19.97
CA SER A 63 -9.21 4.19 19.60
C SER A 63 -8.71 3.66 18.26
N GLY A 64 -8.04 4.46 17.42
CA GLY A 64 -7.60 4.09 16.06
C GLY A 64 -8.73 3.81 15.05
N GLY A 65 -9.96 3.63 15.52
CA GLY A 65 -11.11 3.20 14.72
C GLY A 65 -11.71 4.29 13.84
N ALA A 66 -11.40 5.56 14.12
CA ALA A 66 -11.88 6.71 13.34
C ALA A 66 -11.36 6.69 11.89
N ILE A 67 -10.21 6.05 11.64
CA ILE A 67 -9.70 5.84 10.29
C ILE A 67 -10.02 4.44 9.79
N PHE A 68 -9.74 3.41 10.59
CA PHE A 68 -9.79 2.02 10.12
C PHE A 68 -11.13 1.65 9.48
N LEU A 69 -12.25 1.81 10.19
CA LEU A 69 -13.55 1.34 9.70
C LEU A 69 -14.03 2.14 8.47
N PRO A 70 -13.94 3.49 8.44
CA PRO A 70 -14.26 4.26 7.24
C PRO A 70 -13.36 3.94 6.05
N PHE A 71 -12.04 3.81 6.25
CA PHE A 71 -11.12 3.41 5.19
C PHE A 71 -11.44 2.03 4.64
N MET A 72 -11.71 1.05 5.50
CA MET A 72 -12.08 -0.30 5.08
C MET A 72 -13.36 -0.35 4.26
N ALA A 73 -14.35 0.50 4.57
CA ALA A 73 -15.55 0.63 3.75
C ALA A 73 -15.24 1.20 2.37
N TRP A 74 -14.49 2.31 2.31
CA TRP A 74 -14.07 2.93 1.06
C TRP A 74 -13.20 2.00 0.20
N ALA A 75 -12.27 1.27 0.81
CA ALA A 75 -11.40 0.32 0.12
C ALA A 75 -12.18 -0.82 -0.54
N ARG A 76 -13.27 -1.30 0.10
CA ARG A 76 -14.18 -2.28 -0.51
C ARG A 76 -14.91 -1.71 -1.71
N GLU A 77 -15.44 -0.50 -1.59
CA GLU A 77 -16.16 0.19 -2.67
C GLU A 77 -15.27 0.45 -3.88
N ASN A 78 -13.97 0.70 -3.64
CA ASN A 78 -12.97 0.90 -4.70
C ASN A 78 -12.29 -0.39 -5.17
N ASN A 79 -12.67 -1.55 -4.61
CA ASN A 79 -12.12 -2.86 -4.89
C ASN A 79 -10.58 -2.89 -4.77
N LEU A 80 -10.06 -2.34 -3.68
CA LEU A 80 -8.63 -2.30 -3.41
C LEU A 80 -8.12 -3.62 -2.83
N ALA A 81 -6.89 -3.98 -3.18
CA ALA A 81 -6.06 -5.01 -2.60
C ALA A 81 -4.94 -4.37 -1.79
N PHE A 82 -4.66 -4.92 -0.62
CA PHE A 82 -3.60 -4.45 0.27
C PHE A 82 -2.28 -5.08 -0.14
N ASP A 83 -1.69 -4.57 -1.21
CA ASP A 83 -0.35 -4.93 -1.66
C ASP A 83 0.66 -3.86 -1.22
N TRP A 84 1.71 -3.63 -1.99
CA TRP A 84 2.70 -2.58 -1.70
C TRP A 84 2.08 -1.17 -1.72
N SER A 85 0.99 -0.97 -2.47
CA SER A 85 0.32 0.32 -2.64
C SER A 85 -0.60 0.70 -1.46
N PHE A 86 -0.78 -0.19 -0.49
CA PHE A 86 -1.67 0.00 0.65
C PHE A 86 -1.49 1.35 1.36
N PHE A 87 -0.27 1.75 1.71
CA PHE A 87 -0.05 3.02 2.41
C PHE A 87 -0.40 4.23 1.53
N LEU A 88 -0.11 4.16 0.23
CA LEU A 88 -0.49 5.21 -0.73
C LEU A 88 -2.01 5.36 -0.81
N TRP A 89 -2.75 4.24 -0.85
CA TRP A 89 -4.20 4.29 -0.86
C TRP A 89 -4.81 4.84 0.43
N VAL A 90 -4.21 4.54 1.58
CA VAL A 90 -4.59 5.17 2.85
C VAL A 90 -4.41 6.68 2.77
N TYR A 91 -3.28 7.16 2.24
CA TYR A 91 -3.04 8.60 2.08
C TYR A 91 -4.02 9.26 1.11
N VAL A 92 -4.30 8.63 -0.04
CA VAL A 92 -5.32 9.11 -0.99
C VAL A 92 -6.68 9.23 -0.32
N TRP A 93 -7.07 8.25 0.50
CA TRP A 93 -8.31 8.30 1.25
C TRP A 93 -8.30 9.41 2.31
N LEU A 94 -7.19 9.57 3.05
CA LEU A 94 -7.05 10.62 4.06
C LEU A 94 -7.23 12.02 3.43
N GLN A 95 -6.67 12.26 2.25
CA GLN A 95 -6.84 13.52 1.51
C GLN A 95 -8.30 13.81 1.10
N GLN A 96 -9.13 12.78 1.01
CA GLN A 96 -10.57 12.90 0.67
C GLN A 96 -11.47 12.90 1.91
N SER A 97 -10.90 12.68 3.09
CA SER A 97 -11.61 12.54 4.36
C SER A 97 -11.62 13.84 5.17
N GLU A 98 -12.27 13.81 6.33
CA GLU A 98 -12.21 14.90 7.32
C GLU A 98 -10.79 15.19 7.84
N PHE A 99 -9.84 14.28 7.64
CA PHE A 99 -8.45 14.42 8.09
C PHE A 99 -7.58 15.27 7.14
N ARG A 100 -8.09 15.66 5.96
CA ARG A 100 -7.32 16.38 4.94
C ARG A 100 -6.54 17.58 5.48
N GLU A 101 -7.20 18.44 6.25
CA GLU A 101 -6.59 19.68 6.79
C GLU A 101 -5.53 19.41 7.87
N ARG A 102 -5.44 18.16 8.34
CA ARG A 102 -4.47 17.70 9.35
C ARG A 102 -3.34 16.88 8.73
N LEU A 103 -3.38 16.63 7.42
CA LEU A 103 -2.27 16.03 6.70
C LEU A 103 -1.19 17.08 6.48
N ASP A 104 0.04 16.75 6.86
CA ASP A 104 1.21 17.55 6.55
C ASP A 104 2.10 16.85 5.50
N GLU A 105 3.01 17.64 4.91
CA GLU A 105 3.99 17.13 3.94
C GLU A 105 4.96 16.13 4.58
N ASP A 106 5.18 16.23 5.90
CA ASP A 106 6.05 15.34 6.65
C ASP A 106 5.51 13.90 6.74
N GLN A 107 4.22 13.68 6.54
CA GLN A 107 3.60 12.34 6.49
C GLN A 107 3.73 11.68 5.11
N LEU A 108 3.88 12.47 4.04
CA LEU A 108 3.92 11.96 2.67
C LEU A 108 5.13 11.08 2.41
N LEU A 109 6.33 11.56 2.75
CA LEU A 109 7.57 10.85 2.49
C LEU A 109 7.66 9.50 3.24
N PRO A 110 7.30 9.40 4.54
CA PRO A 110 7.19 8.13 5.23
C PRO A 110 6.21 7.15 4.57
N VAL A 111 5.04 7.62 4.10
CA VAL A 111 4.04 6.78 3.42
C VAL A 111 4.58 6.23 2.09
N MET A 112 5.24 7.07 1.29
CA MET A 112 5.86 6.65 0.04
C MET A 112 6.99 5.66 0.30
N THR A 113 7.84 5.93 1.30
CA THR A 113 8.95 5.07 1.72
C THR A 113 8.46 3.71 2.20
N ALA A 114 7.39 3.68 3.00
CA ALA A 114 6.75 2.46 3.49
C ALA A 114 6.23 1.59 2.33
N SER A 115 5.63 2.23 1.33
CA SER A 115 5.11 1.54 0.14
C SER A 115 6.22 0.95 -0.72
N ALA A 116 7.28 1.72 -0.99
CA ALA A 116 8.46 1.24 -1.73
C ALA A 116 9.17 0.10 -0.97
N THR A 117 9.33 0.24 0.35
CA THR A 117 9.90 -0.82 1.21
C THR A 117 9.05 -2.09 1.12
N ARG A 118 7.73 -1.96 1.19
CA ARG A 118 6.83 -3.10 1.10
C ARG A 118 6.90 -3.77 -0.26
N TRP A 119 7.01 -3.01 -1.35
CA TRP A 119 7.25 -3.58 -2.68
C TRP A 119 8.52 -4.44 -2.69
N LEU A 120 9.64 -3.93 -2.15
CA LEU A 120 10.89 -4.69 -2.06
C LEU A 120 10.77 -6.01 -1.27
N MET A 121 9.89 -6.06 -0.28
CA MET A 121 9.69 -7.25 0.56
C MET A 121 8.86 -8.34 -0.12
N ILE A 122 7.89 -7.96 -0.95
CA ILE A 122 6.90 -8.90 -1.50
C ILE A 122 7.11 -9.21 -2.98
N ASP A 123 7.70 -8.28 -3.73
CA ASP A 123 7.86 -8.41 -5.16
C ASP A 123 8.91 -9.49 -5.50
N ARG A 124 8.54 -10.35 -6.46
CA ARG A 124 9.35 -11.50 -6.90
C ARG A 124 9.73 -11.40 -8.38
N ASP A 125 9.36 -10.33 -9.06
CA ASP A 125 9.71 -10.13 -10.45
C ASP A 125 11.21 -9.87 -10.57
N ILE A 126 11.92 -10.73 -11.31
CA ILE A 126 13.37 -10.61 -11.49
C ILE A 126 13.73 -9.51 -12.49
N ASP A 127 12.78 -9.12 -13.35
CA ASP A 127 12.97 -8.11 -14.39
C ASP A 127 12.62 -6.70 -13.90
N ALA A 128 12.12 -6.56 -12.66
CA ALA A 128 11.88 -5.29 -12.01
C ALA A 128 12.89 -5.06 -10.88
N CYS A 129 13.96 -4.33 -11.15
CA CYS A 129 15.02 -4.05 -10.18
C CYS A 129 14.66 -2.91 -9.22
N GLN A 130 13.90 -1.92 -9.68
CA GLN A 130 13.46 -0.80 -8.84
C GLN A 130 12.00 -0.43 -9.07
N ILE A 131 11.39 0.14 -8.03
CA ILE A 131 10.13 0.88 -8.11
C ILE A 131 10.41 2.36 -7.92
N VAL A 132 9.84 3.19 -8.78
CA VAL A 132 9.88 4.64 -8.67
C VAL A 132 8.48 5.14 -8.39
N LEU A 133 8.31 5.88 -7.30
CA LEU A 133 7.05 6.45 -6.83
C LEU A 133 7.11 7.98 -6.97
N GLY A 134 6.20 8.53 -7.77
CA GLY A 134 5.96 9.97 -7.87
C GLY A 134 4.71 10.38 -7.11
N SER A 135 4.71 11.60 -6.59
CA SER A 135 3.53 12.23 -6.01
C SER A 135 3.36 13.64 -6.57
N ARG A 136 2.12 14.09 -6.73
CA ARG A 136 1.82 15.49 -7.08
C ARG A 136 2.23 16.46 -5.98
N SER A 137 2.15 16.01 -4.73
CA SER A 137 2.48 16.78 -3.53
C SER A 137 4.00 16.82 -3.25
N LEU A 138 4.78 15.95 -3.89
CA LEU A 138 6.25 15.95 -3.85
C LEU A 138 6.84 16.32 -5.23
N ALA A 139 6.52 17.52 -5.71
CA ALA A 139 6.91 17.95 -7.05
C ALA A 139 8.44 18.04 -7.20
N GLY A 140 8.98 17.44 -8.27
CA GLY A 140 10.42 17.48 -8.60
C GLY A 140 11.26 16.38 -7.96
N ALA A 141 10.71 15.63 -7.00
CA ALA A 141 11.36 14.47 -6.41
C ALA A 141 10.49 13.20 -6.54
N ALA A 142 11.13 12.05 -6.36
CA ALA A 142 10.47 10.75 -6.31
C ALA A 142 11.07 9.90 -5.19
N VAL A 143 10.34 8.89 -4.76
CA VAL A 143 10.88 7.84 -3.88
C VAL A 143 11.22 6.64 -4.72
N VAL A 144 12.46 6.16 -4.62
CA VAL A 144 12.96 4.99 -5.34
C VAL A 144 13.25 3.89 -4.35
N GLY A 145 12.61 2.73 -4.54
CA GLY A 145 12.97 1.49 -3.85
C GLY A 145 13.76 0.58 -4.80
N ALA A 146 14.98 0.19 -4.43
CA ALA A 146 15.86 -0.66 -5.22
C ALA A 146 16.09 -2.01 -4.54
N LYS A 147 15.99 -3.10 -5.31
CA LYS A 147 16.39 -4.43 -4.86
C LYS A 147 17.91 -4.47 -4.61
N ILE A 148 18.36 -5.53 -3.92
CA ILE A 148 19.77 -5.70 -3.63
C ILE A 148 20.46 -6.30 -4.87
N ASP A 149 21.45 -5.60 -5.41
CA ASP A 149 22.26 -6.06 -6.56
C ASP A 149 23.51 -6.86 -6.15
N SER A 150 23.97 -6.71 -4.90
CA SER A 150 25.10 -7.44 -4.35
C SER A 150 25.10 -7.49 -2.82
N ILE A 151 25.83 -8.46 -2.26
CA ILE A 151 26.06 -8.58 -0.81
C ILE A 151 26.84 -7.40 -0.20
N HIS A 152 27.39 -6.52 -1.04
CA HIS A 152 28.13 -5.32 -0.65
C HIS A 152 27.31 -4.02 -0.83
N CYS A 153 26.02 -4.13 -1.21
CA CYS A 153 25.13 -2.99 -1.38
C CYS A 153 24.98 -2.13 -0.11
N ARG A 154 24.69 -0.85 -0.35
CA ARG A 154 24.30 0.12 0.67
C ARG A 154 23.05 -0.34 1.44
N LEU A 155 23.02 0.00 2.72
CA LEU A 155 21.90 -0.27 3.65
C LEU A 155 20.59 0.46 3.25
N GLU A 156 20.68 1.53 2.47
CA GLU A 156 19.55 2.38 2.10
C GLU A 156 18.91 1.89 0.80
N GLN A 157 17.98 0.93 0.91
CA GLN A 157 17.26 0.39 -0.24
C GLN A 157 16.15 1.31 -0.77
N VAL A 158 15.74 2.30 0.02
CA VAL A 158 14.72 3.27 -0.36
C VAL A 158 15.26 4.67 -0.11
N GLN A 159 15.16 5.53 -1.13
CA GLN A 159 15.71 6.88 -1.09
C GLN A 159 14.81 7.86 -1.83
N GLN A 160 14.81 9.12 -1.38
CA GLN A 160 14.28 10.23 -2.16
C GLN A 160 15.33 10.65 -3.19
N VAL A 161 14.92 10.81 -4.44
CA VAL A 161 15.77 11.26 -5.54
C VAL A 161 15.17 12.49 -6.20
N GLU A 162 16.03 13.41 -6.57
CA GLU A 162 15.70 14.54 -7.45
C GLU A 162 16.29 14.26 -8.83
N PHE A 163 15.54 14.60 -9.87
CA PHE A 163 15.99 14.42 -11.25
C PHE A 163 16.48 15.75 -11.82
N GLU A 164 17.56 15.72 -12.60
CA GLU A 164 18.09 16.92 -13.29
C GLU A 164 16.99 17.64 -14.08
N LYS A 165 16.13 16.86 -14.76
CA LYS A 165 14.88 17.32 -15.33
C LYS A 165 13.73 16.74 -14.51
N PRO A 166 12.89 17.57 -13.86
CA PRO A 166 11.72 17.10 -13.13
C PRO A 166 10.85 16.19 -14.00
N LEU A 167 10.47 15.03 -13.45
CA LEU A 167 9.49 14.17 -14.07
C LEU A 167 8.14 14.89 -14.18
N PRO A 168 7.32 14.60 -15.20
CA PRO A 168 5.96 15.14 -15.26
C PRO A 168 5.16 14.72 -14.03
N LEU A 169 4.10 15.45 -13.69
CA LEU A 169 3.23 15.06 -12.57
C LEU A 169 2.38 13.84 -12.95
N PRO A 170 2.07 12.94 -12.01
CA PRO A 170 1.10 11.88 -12.25
C PRO A 170 -0.32 12.43 -12.40
N ASP A 171 -1.17 11.67 -13.09
CA ASP A 171 -2.58 12.02 -13.32
C ASP A 171 -3.40 12.01 -12.00
N GLY A 172 -3.13 11.03 -11.14
CA GLY A 172 -3.65 10.96 -9.77
C GLY A 172 -2.66 11.53 -8.74
N GLU A 173 -2.98 11.43 -7.45
CA GLU A 173 -2.05 11.85 -6.38
C GLU A 173 -0.68 11.18 -6.51
N PHE A 174 -0.68 9.88 -6.81
CA PHE A 174 0.52 9.08 -6.99
C PHE A 174 0.57 8.45 -8.37
N GLY A 175 1.78 8.20 -8.83
CA GLY A 175 2.08 7.33 -9.97
C GLY A 175 3.30 6.49 -9.67
N TYR A 176 3.42 5.36 -10.36
CA TYR A 176 4.62 4.54 -10.27
C TYR A 176 5.11 4.05 -11.63
N PHE A 177 6.38 3.67 -11.70
CA PHE A 177 6.89 2.81 -12.76
C PHE A 177 7.98 1.90 -12.21
N LEU A 178 8.31 0.86 -12.96
CA LEU A 178 9.35 -0.11 -12.63
C LEU A 178 10.50 0.03 -13.62
N THR A 179 11.72 -0.17 -13.15
CA THR A 179 12.93 -0.19 -13.99
C THR A 179 13.58 -1.57 -13.97
N PRO A 180 14.11 -2.05 -15.11
CA PRO A 180 14.79 -3.33 -15.17
C PRO A 180 16.26 -3.27 -14.71
N GLY A 181 16.83 -2.08 -14.57
CA GLY A 181 18.18 -1.85 -14.05
C GLY A 181 18.17 -1.04 -12.77
N PHE A 182 19.36 -0.81 -12.21
CA PHE A 182 19.57 0.02 -11.02
C PHE A 182 19.83 1.49 -11.34
N GLU A 183 19.91 1.82 -12.62
CA GLU A 183 19.98 3.18 -13.15
C GLU A 183 18.63 3.59 -13.73
N ILE A 184 18.22 4.83 -13.47
CA ILE A 184 16.98 5.42 -14.00
C ILE A 184 17.35 6.34 -15.17
N ASP A 185 17.52 5.74 -16.34
CA ASP A 185 17.92 6.41 -17.59
C ASP A 185 16.72 6.80 -18.47
N HIS A 186 15.60 6.10 -18.30
CA HIS A 186 14.39 6.29 -19.09
C HIS A 186 13.15 6.43 -18.20
N PHE A 187 12.29 7.38 -18.55
CA PHE A 187 10.97 7.55 -17.94
C PHE A 187 9.89 6.95 -18.86
N PRO A 188 9.31 5.78 -18.53
CA PRO A 188 8.33 5.10 -19.39
C PRO A 188 6.91 5.67 -19.27
N GLY A 189 6.70 6.69 -18.43
CA GLY A 189 5.39 7.19 -18.06
C GLY A 189 4.89 6.65 -16.72
N TRP A 190 4.02 7.41 -16.06
CA TRP A 190 3.40 6.99 -14.81
C TRP A 190 2.31 5.96 -15.05
N ARG A 191 2.34 4.88 -14.28
CA ARG A 191 1.22 3.95 -14.11
C ARG A 191 0.36 4.38 -12.92
N PRO A 192 -0.97 4.26 -13.00
CA PRO A 192 -1.83 4.48 -11.84
C PRO A 192 -1.60 3.38 -10.81
N LEU A 193 -1.83 3.68 -9.53
CA LEU A 193 -1.72 2.67 -8.46
C LEU A 193 -2.59 1.43 -8.75
N PRO A 194 -2.10 0.22 -8.44
CA PRO A 194 -2.88 -1.00 -8.59
C PRO A 194 -4.10 -0.96 -7.66
N ARG A 195 -5.20 -1.57 -8.09
CA ARG A 195 -6.41 -1.77 -7.28
C ARG A 195 -6.56 -3.23 -6.96
#